data_AF-A0A1B8A8P8-F1
#
_entry.id   AF-A0A1B8A8P8-F1
#
_cell.length_a   1.000
_cell.length_b   1.000
_cell.length_c   1.000
_cell.angle_alpha   90.00
_cell.angle_beta   90.00
_cell.angle_gamma   90.00
#
_symmetry.space_group_name_H-M   'P 1'
#
loop_
_entity.id
_entity.type
_entity.pdbx_description
1 polymer ?
#
loop_
_entity_poly.entity_id
_entity_poly.type
_entity_poly.pdbx_seq_one_letter_code
_entity_poly.pdbx_strand_id
1 'polypeptide(L)'
;MVTSAMPRGSADFEAKRTTLMQAFAAKVPAEYRLPPELIQNPPADLSRIPSTCGKLTDEEIAITENYDAVGLLQAIAKKTYTAVAVIKAFSKRAIIAHQLTCCLAQWFMEEAVKQATALDAYLETHGKPIGPLHGLPVSIKDHMHIAGTFSSQGCFASIVKDQEDCKVVASLRSQGAIFYCKTNQPQSLMHLETDSHWGRVLNPYNIHLSAGGSTGGEAALIALRGSVMGIGTDIGGSIRAPSAFCGIYGFKPTSSTLSTEGMITAPHLQLS
;
A
#
# COMPACT_ATOMS: atom_id res chain seq x y z
N MET A 1 8.76 26.48 20.07
CA MET A 1 9.95 25.71 19.66
C MET A 1 10.26 26.09 18.22
N VAL A 2 11.51 26.44 17.92
CA VAL A 2 11.94 26.77 16.56
C VAL A 2 11.81 25.50 15.72
N THR A 3 10.78 25.41 14.88
CA THR A 3 10.68 24.35 13.87
C THR A 3 11.78 24.59 12.85
N SER A 4 12.95 23.98 13.05
CA SER A 4 13.95 23.93 11.99
C SER A 4 13.26 23.34 10.77
N ALA A 5 13.24 24.06 9.65
CA ALA A 5 12.68 23.55 8.41
C ALA A 5 13.32 22.19 8.10
N MET A 6 12.50 21.19 7.75
CA MET A 6 12.99 19.91 7.25
C MET A 6 14.03 20.18 6.15
N PRO A 7 15.19 19.51 6.17
CA PRO A 7 16.19 19.66 5.12
C PRO A 7 15.55 19.45 3.74
N ARG A 8 15.76 20.39 2.83
CA ARG A 8 15.35 20.24 1.43
C ARG A 8 16.47 19.65 0.60
N GLY A 9 16.13 18.92 -0.45
CA GLY A 9 17.11 18.44 -1.41
C GLY A 9 17.69 19.57 -2.26
N SER A 10 18.60 19.20 -3.17
CA SER A 10 19.07 20.11 -4.21
C SER A 10 17.92 20.54 -5.13
N ALA A 11 18.10 21.63 -5.89
CA ALA A 11 17.10 22.09 -6.85
C ALA A 11 16.71 20.99 -7.88
N ASP A 12 17.69 20.21 -8.35
CA ASP A 12 17.47 19.06 -9.25
C ASP A 12 16.65 17.95 -8.56
N PHE A 13 16.96 17.64 -7.30
CA PHE A 13 16.18 16.68 -6.52
C PHE A 13 14.73 17.12 -6.35
N GLU A 14 14.49 18.37 -5.96
CA GLU A 14 13.13 18.89 -5.76
C GLU A 14 12.35 19.00 -7.09
N ALA A 15 13.02 19.29 -8.21
CA ALA A 15 12.39 19.25 -9.53
C ALA A 15 11.93 17.83 -9.89
N LYS A 16 12.79 16.81 -9.70
CA LYS A 16 12.43 15.40 -9.91
C LYS A 16 11.28 14.96 -9.01
N ARG A 17 11.33 15.34 -7.74
CA ARG A 17 10.28 15.07 -6.76
C ARG A 17 8.95 15.72 -7.14
N THR A 18 8.98 16.98 -7.56
CA THR A 18 7.78 17.68 -8.01
C THR A 18 7.13 16.98 -9.21
N THR A 19 7.92 16.64 -10.23
CA THR A 19 7.44 15.90 -11.42
C THR A 19 6.82 14.56 -11.03
N LEU A 20 7.45 13.82 -10.13
CA LEU A 20 6.94 12.53 -9.65
C LEU A 20 5.62 12.67 -8.88
N MET A 21 5.54 13.64 -7.96
CA MET A 21 4.31 13.92 -7.20
C MET A 21 3.16 14.37 -8.11
N GLN A 22 3.46 15.19 -9.12
CA GLN A 22 2.48 15.60 -10.14
C GLN A 22 1.98 14.40 -10.96
N ALA A 23 2.88 13.50 -11.37
CA ALA A 23 2.50 12.29 -12.08
C ALA A 23 1.62 11.35 -11.24
N PHE A 24 1.88 11.25 -9.93
CA PHE A 24 0.99 10.52 -9.01
C PHE A 24 -0.37 11.23 -8.88
N ALA A 25 -0.37 12.53 -8.59
CA ALA A 25 -1.59 13.32 -8.39
C ALA A 25 -2.51 13.36 -9.63
N ALA A 26 -1.93 13.30 -10.83
CA ALA A 26 -2.67 13.22 -12.10
C ALA A 26 -3.50 11.93 -12.21
N LYS A 27 -3.11 10.85 -11.53
CA LYS A 27 -3.88 9.60 -11.49
C LYS A 27 -5.07 9.69 -10.54
N VAL A 28 -5.08 10.63 -9.59
CA VAL A 28 -6.11 10.71 -8.54
C VAL A 28 -7.32 11.51 -9.04
N PRO A 29 -8.49 10.87 -9.21
CA PRO A 29 -9.73 11.55 -9.58
C PRO A 29 -10.10 12.65 -8.59
N ALA A 30 -10.69 13.74 -9.10
CA ALA A 30 -11.08 14.88 -8.29
C ALA A 30 -12.07 14.50 -7.18
N GLU A 31 -12.98 13.55 -7.43
CA GLU A 31 -13.94 13.12 -6.41
C GLU A 31 -13.27 12.49 -5.16
N TYR A 32 -12.10 11.87 -5.30
CA TYR A 32 -11.39 11.23 -4.18
C TYR A 32 -10.46 12.19 -3.43
N ARG A 33 -10.29 13.43 -3.92
CA ARG A 33 -9.42 14.41 -3.27
C ARG A 33 -10.06 14.93 -1.98
N LEU A 34 -9.28 14.90 -0.90
CA LEU A 34 -9.66 15.48 0.37
C LEU A 34 -9.56 17.02 0.31
N PRO A 35 -10.31 17.73 1.17
CA PRO A 35 -10.18 19.18 1.28
C PRO A 35 -8.73 19.58 1.59
N PRO A 36 -8.17 20.61 0.92
CA PRO A 36 -6.79 21.06 1.16
C PRO A 36 -6.50 21.37 2.64
N GLU A 37 -7.49 21.90 3.36
CA GLU A 37 -7.38 22.25 4.78
C GLU A 37 -7.09 21.02 5.65
N LEU A 38 -7.68 19.87 5.31
CA LEU A 38 -7.47 18.60 6.02
C LEU A 38 -6.08 18.01 5.76
N ILE A 39 -5.49 18.30 4.61
CA ILE A 39 -4.14 17.84 4.23
C ILE A 39 -3.08 18.76 4.83
N GLN A 40 -3.32 20.07 4.83
CA GLN A 40 -2.37 21.07 5.33
C GLN A 40 -2.34 21.14 6.85
N ASN A 41 -3.49 20.96 7.51
CA ASN A 41 -3.63 21.00 8.95
C ASN A 41 -4.44 19.79 9.45
N PRO A 42 -3.91 18.56 9.30
CA PRO A 42 -4.59 17.37 9.76
C PRO A 42 -4.70 17.34 11.30
N PRO A 43 -5.78 16.75 11.86
CA PRO A 43 -5.83 16.46 13.28
C PRO A 43 -4.75 15.44 13.67
N ALA A 44 -4.46 15.35 14.96
CA ALA A 44 -3.46 14.39 15.45
C ALA A 44 -3.85 12.93 15.12
N ASP A 45 -5.12 12.57 15.36
CA ASP A 45 -5.66 11.24 15.07
C ASP A 45 -6.40 11.25 13.73
N LEU A 46 -5.95 10.39 12.81
CA LEU A 46 -6.48 10.25 11.46
C LEU A 46 -7.45 9.07 11.32
N SER A 47 -7.53 8.19 12.34
CA SER A 47 -8.15 6.87 12.27
C SER A 47 -9.62 6.88 11.83
N ARG A 48 -10.36 7.94 12.13
CA ARG A 48 -11.78 8.08 11.78
C ARG A 48 -12.03 8.77 10.44
N ILE A 49 -11.05 9.49 9.90
CA ILE A 49 -11.22 10.31 8.71
C ILE A 49 -11.66 9.49 7.49
N PRO A 50 -11.08 8.29 7.19
CA PRO A 50 -11.49 7.53 6.02
C PRO A 50 -12.99 7.22 5.97
N SER A 51 -13.62 6.95 7.12
CA SER A 51 -15.07 6.71 7.23
C SER A 51 -15.92 7.98 7.22
N THR A 52 -15.40 9.11 7.70
CA THR A 52 -16.22 10.31 7.94
C THR A 52 -16.00 11.44 6.93
N CYS A 53 -15.03 11.31 6.02
CA CYS A 53 -14.70 12.34 5.03
C CYS A 53 -15.71 12.49 3.88
N GLY A 54 -16.75 11.64 3.82
CA GLY A 54 -17.80 11.70 2.80
C GLY A 54 -17.36 11.26 1.40
N LYS A 55 -16.25 10.51 1.29
CA LYS A 55 -15.69 10.04 0.00
C LYS A 55 -15.97 8.57 -0.31
N LEU A 56 -16.49 7.83 0.66
CA LEU A 56 -16.87 6.43 0.54
C LEU A 56 -18.38 6.29 0.72
N THR A 57 -18.98 5.34 0.01
CA THR A 57 -20.38 4.94 0.28
C THR A 57 -20.47 4.10 1.55
N ASP A 58 -21.68 3.94 2.10
CA ASP A 58 -21.90 3.05 3.26
C ASP A 58 -21.49 1.61 2.97
N GLU A 59 -21.69 1.13 1.74
CA GLU A 59 -21.25 -0.19 1.30
C GLU A 59 -19.72 -0.30 1.27
N GLU A 60 -19.01 0.72 0.76
CA GLU A 60 -17.54 0.74 0.71
C GLU A 60 -16.92 0.81 2.12
N ILE A 61 -17.57 1.54 3.03
CA ILE A 61 -17.22 1.54 4.46
C ILE A 61 -17.44 0.14 5.03
N ALA A 62 -18.61 -0.47 4.82
CA ALA A 62 -18.90 -1.80 5.33
C ALA A 62 -17.91 -2.86 4.82
N ILE A 63 -17.57 -2.85 3.53
CA ILE A 63 -16.57 -3.75 2.93
C ILE A 63 -15.21 -3.61 3.62
N THR A 64 -14.78 -2.39 3.93
CA THR A 64 -13.44 -2.13 4.48
C THR A 64 -13.38 -2.17 6.02
N GLU A 65 -14.52 -2.19 6.72
CA GLU A 65 -14.57 -2.17 8.19
C GLU A 65 -15.06 -3.46 8.83
N ASN A 66 -16.03 -4.14 8.20
CA ASN A 66 -16.75 -5.25 8.83
C ASN A 66 -16.17 -6.63 8.50
N TYR A 67 -15.11 -6.68 7.69
CA TYR A 67 -14.48 -7.92 7.26
C TYR A 67 -12.97 -7.88 7.45
N ASP A 68 -12.42 -9.03 7.85
CA ASP A 68 -11.00 -9.34 7.67
C ASP A 68 -10.78 -10.05 6.32
N ALA A 69 -9.54 -10.48 6.05
CA ALA A 69 -9.22 -11.15 4.79
C ALA A 69 -10.02 -12.45 4.58
N VAL A 70 -10.25 -13.21 5.64
CA VAL A 70 -10.98 -14.49 5.58
C VAL A 70 -12.46 -14.23 5.31
N GLY A 71 -13.04 -13.26 6.00
CA GLY A 71 -14.43 -12.84 5.82
C GLY A 71 -14.68 -12.31 4.40
N LEU A 72 -13.77 -11.50 3.85
CA LEU A 72 -13.88 -11.02 2.47
C LEU A 72 -13.82 -12.15 1.45
N LEU A 73 -12.90 -13.10 1.61
CA LEU A 73 -12.80 -14.26 0.74
C LEU A 73 -14.09 -15.08 0.73
N GLN A 74 -14.70 -15.27 1.91
CA GLN A 74 -15.99 -15.95 2.02
C GLN A 74 -17.12 -15.15 1.38
N ALA A 75 -17.16 -13.83 1.57
CA ALA A 75 -18.18 -12.95 0.98
C ALA A 75 -18.10 -12.95 -0.56
N ILE A 76 -16.88 -12.91 -1.12
CA ILE A 76 -16.65 -13.00 -2.57
C ILE A 76 -17.05 -14.38 -3.09
N ALA A 77 -16.58 -15.47 -2.45
CA ALA A 77 -16.91 -16.84 -2.88
C ALA A 77 -18.42 -17.14 -2.85
N LYS A 78 -19.16 -16.53 -1.91
CA LYS A 78 -20.63 -16.60 -1.80
C LYS A 78 -21.37 -15.59 -2.69
N LYS A 79 -20.65 -14.79 -3.48
CA LYS A 79 -21.19 -13.70 -4.31
C LYS A 79 -21.99 -12.66 -3.52
N THR A 80 -21.71 -12.49 -2.22
CA THR A 80 -22.26 -11.39 -1.41
C THR A 80 -21.70 -10.05 -1.87
N TYR A 81 -20.41 -10.02 -2.22
CA TYR A 81 -19.77 -8.93 -2.93
C TYR A 81 -19.04 -9.47 -4.16
N THR A 82 -18.93 -8.66 -5.20
CA THR A 82 -18.03 -8.94 -6.33
C THR A 82 -16.61 -8.54 -5.98
N ALA A 83 -15.61 -9.16 -6.60
CA ALA A 83 -14.22 -8.72 -6.51
C ALA A 83 -14.07 -7.27 -6.98
N VAL A 84 -14.86 -6.83 -7.97
CA VAL A 84 -14.89 -5.43 -8.43
C VAL A 84 -15.35 -4.48 -7.32
N ALA A 85 -16.42 -4.82 -6.58
CA ALA A 85 -16.89 -3.98 -5.48
C ALA A 85 -15.82 -3.87 -4.38
N VAL A 86 -15.22 -5.01 -4.02
CA VAL A 86 -14.18 -5.07 -2.98
C VAL A 86 -12.95 -4.25 -3.38
N ILE A 87 -12.39 -4.46 -4.58
CA ILE A 87 -11.18 -3.74 -4.99
C ILE A 87 -11.41 -2.23 -5.14
N LYS A 88 -12.61 -1.80 -5.55
CA LYS A 88 -12.96 -0.38 -5.64
C LYS A 88 -12.99 0.25 -4.25
N ALA A 89 -13.62 -0.39 -3.27
CA ALA A 89 -13.69 0.10 -1.90
C ALA A 89 -12.28 0.28 -1.29
N PHE A 90 -11.41 -0.73 -1.40
CA PHE A 90 -10.04 -0.67 -0.91
C PHE A 90 -9.18 0.35 -1.67
N SER A 91 -9.32 0.45 -3.00
CA SER A 91 -8.57 1.43 -3.80
C SER A 91 -8.93 2.87 -3.44
N LYS A 92 -10.22 3.16 -3.22
CA LYS A 92 -10.69 4.47 -2.75
C LYS A 92 -10.20 4.79 -1.35
N ARG A 93 -10.33 3.85 -0.41
CA ARG A 93 -9.86 4.06 0.96
C ARG A 93 -8.35 4.22 1.03
N ALA A 94 -7.59 3.50 0.20
CA ALA A 94 -6.14 3.66 0.11
C ALA A 94 -5.70 5.03 -0.37
N ILE A 95 -6.37 5.62 -1.35
CA ILE A 95 -6.00 6.97 -1.82
C ILE A 95 -6.41 8.06 -0.83
N ILE A 96 -7.47 7.85 -0.04
CA ILE A 96 -7.81 8.70 1.12
C ILE A 96 -6.71 8.59 2.18
N ALA A 97 -6.32 7.37 2.56
CA ALA A 97 -5.25 7.14 3.53
C ALA A 97 -3.91 7.75 3.07
N HIS A 98 -3.59 7.67 1.77
CA HIS A 98 -2.39 8.27 1.20
C HIS A 98 -2.34 9.78 1.37
N GLN A 99 -3.45 10.48 1.10
CA GLN A 99 -3.52 11.93 1.24
C GLN A 99 -3.32 12.38 2.70
N LEU A 100 -3.64 11.53 3.66
CA LEU A 100 -3.46 11.80 5.09
C LEU A 100 -2.07 11.44 5.62
N THR A 101 -1.43 10.41 5.04
CA THR A 101 -0.25 9.77 5.65
C THR A 101 0.95 9.61 4.74
N CYS A 102 0.86 9.89 3.44
CA CYS A 102 1.91 9.60 2.46
C CYS A 102 2.27 8.09 2.34
N CYS A 103 1.36 7.18 2.70
CA CYS A 103 1.65 5.73 2.81
C CYS A 103 1.87 4.98 1.48
N LEU A 104 1.71 5.61 0.32
CA LEU A 104 1.78 4.96 -0.99
C LEU A 104 2.93 5.53 -1.82
N ALA A 105 3.55 4.67 -2.61
CA ALA A 105 4.45 5.03 -3.69
C ALA A 105 3.74 4.98 -5.05
N GLN A 106 2.79 4.04 -5.23
CA GLN A 106 2.02 3.89 -6.45
C GLN A 106 0.57 3.50 -6.15
N TRP A 107 -0.34 3.92 -7.03
CA TRP A 107 -1.77 3.62 -6.99
C TRP A 107 -2.26 3.37 -8.42
N PHE A 108 -2.93 2.23 -8.64
CA PHE A 108 -3.28 1.71 -9.97
C PHE A 108 -4.61 0.96 -9.93
N MET A 109 -5.68 1.71 -9.60
CA MET A 109 -7.03 1.19 -9.46
C MET A 109 -7.59 0.60 -10.76
N GLU A 110 -7.29 1.19 -11.92
CA GLU A 110 -7.86 0.74 -13.20
C GLU A 110 -7.42 -0.67 -13.57
N GLU A 111 -6.12 -0.96 -13.44
CA GLU A 111 -5.55 -2.29 -13.64
C GLU A 111 -6.15 -3.30 -12.66
N ALA A 112 -6.30 -2.90 -11.40
CA ALA A 112 -6.89 -3.73 -10.36
C ALA A 112 -8.36 -4.09 -10.65
N VAL A 113 -9.15 -3.13 -11.14
CA VAL A 113 -10.56 -3.34 -11.55
C VAL A 113 -10.66 -4.25 -12.79
N LYS A 114 -9.72 -4.15 -13.74
CA LYS A 114 -9.66 -5.07 -14.89
C LYS A 114 -9.43 -6.51 -14.43
N GLN A 115 -8.49 -6.72 -13.52
CA GLN A 115 -8.23 -8.04 -12.93
C GLN A 115 -9.45 -8.56 -12.15
N ALA A 116 -10.07 -7.71 -11.34
CA ALA A 116 -11.27 -8.07 -10.58
C ALA A 116 -12.42 -8.51 -11.48
N THR A 117 -12.67 -7.78 -12.58
CA THR A 117 -13.69 -8.13 -13.57
C THR A 117 -13.46 -9.52 -14.16
N ALA A 118 -12.21 -9.87 -14.46
CA ALA A 118 -11.87 -11.20 -14.98
C ALA A 118 -12.07 -12.31 -13.94
N LEU A 119 -11.80 -12.03 -12.67
CA LEU A 119 -12.03 -12.98 -11.57
C LEU A 119 -13.53 -13.19 -11.29
N ASP A 120 -14.33 -12.12 -11.31
CA ASP A 120 -15.79 -12.21 -11.19
C ASP A 120 -16.38 -13.06 -12.34
N ALA A 121 -15.93 -12.84 -13.58
CA ALA A 121 -16.35 -13.65 -14.73
C ALA A 121 -15.91 -15.13 -14.60
N TYR A 122 -14.71 -15.38 -14.08
CA TYR A 122 -14.24 -16.74 -13.77
C TYR A 122 -15.15 -17.42 -12.75
N LEU A 123 -15.45 -16.76 -11.64
CA LEU A 123 -16.30 -17.29 -10.57
C LEU A 123 -17.71 -17.58 -11.08
N GLU A 124 -18.26 -16.70 -11.93
CA GLU A 124 -19.56 -16.91 -12.56
C GLU A 124 -19.57 -18.16 -13.44
N THR A 125 -18.55 -18.31 -14.28
CA THR A 125 -18.45 -19.42 -15.26
C THR A 125 -18.18 -20.77 -14.58
N HIS A 126 -17.33 -20.81 -13.55
CA HIS A 126 -16.83 -22.06 -12.96
C HIS A 126 -17.55 -22.43 -11.66
N GLY A 127 -18.32 -21.52 -11.06
CA GLY A 127 -19.02 -21.72 -9.79
C GLY A 127 -18.11 -21.88 -8.57
N LYS A 128 -16.79 -21.65 -8.72
CA LYS A 128 -15.81 -21.75 -7.62
C LYS A 128 -14.65 -20.75 -7.81
N PRO A 129 -13.99 -20.32 -6.71
CA PRO A 129 -12.79 -19.50 -6.77
C PRO A 129 -11.65 -20.15 -7.56
N ILE A 130 -10.85 -19.35 -8.26
CA ILE A 130 -9.62 -19.81 -8.96
C ILE A 130 -8.54 -20.30 -7.98
N GLY A 131 -8.59 -19.81 -6.75
CA GLY A 131 -7.62 -20.08 -5.71
C GLY A 131 -8.05 -19.47 -4.37
N PRO A 132 -7.29 -19.73 -3.29
CA PRO A 132 -7.62 -19.33 -1.94
C PRO A 132 -7.58 -17.81 -1.71
N LEU A 133 -6.98 -17.04 -2.62
CA LEU A 133 -6.90 -15.57 -2.53
C LEU A 133 -7.77 -14.86 -3.58
N HIS A 134 -8.70 -15.58 -4.21
CA HIS A 134 -9.53 -15.05 -5.31
C HIS A 134 -10.22 -13.74 -4.94
N GLY A 135 -9.82 -12.67 -5.62
CA GLY A 135 -10.40 -11.33 -5.49
C GLY A 135 -9.90 -10.53 -4.29
N LEU A 136 -9.00 -11.08 -3.47
CA LEU A 136 -8.51 -10.40 -2.26
C LEU A 136 -7.58 -9.23 -2.63
N PRO A 137 -7.84 -8.00 -2.15
CA PRO A 137 -6.91 -6.89 -2.29
C PRO A 137 -5.65 -7.13 -1.45
N VAL A 138 -4.48 -7.00 -2.07
CA VAL A 138 -3.18 -7.12 -1.39
C VAL A 138 -2.30 -5.92 -1.76
N SER A 139 -1.82 -5.19 -0.75
CA SER A 139 -0.83 -4.13 -0.91
C SER A 139 0.59 -4.70 -0.86
N ILE A 140 1.52 -4.08 -1.59
CA ILE A 140 2.89 -4.57 -1.75
C ILE A 140 3.89 -3.44 -1.50
N LYS A 141 4.92 -3.70 -0.69
CA LYS A 141 5.99 -2.73 -0.44
C LYS A 141 6.80 -2.41 -1.70
N ASP A 142 7.18 -1.13 -1.89
CA ASP A 142 7.64 -0.58 -3.18
C ASP A 142 8.90 -1.21 -3.81
N HIS A 143 9.77 -1.88 -3.07
CA HIS A 143 10.95 -2.56 -3.65
C HIS A 143 10.66 -3.97 -4.23
N MET A 144 9.42 -4.47 -4.11
CA MET A 144 9.02 -5.75 -4.69
C MET A 144 8.44 -5.54 -6.07
N HIS A 145 8.91 -6.31 -7.06
CA HIS A 145 8.44 -6.12 -8.43
C HIS A 145 7.00 -6.61 -8.63
N ILE A 146 6.20 -5.77 -9.28
CA ILE A 146 4.88 -6.13 -9.84
C ILE A 146 4.93 -5.79 -11.33
N ALA A 147 4.72 -6.77 -12.19
CA ALA A 147 4.79 -6.61 -13.64
C ALA A 147 3.94 -5.42 -14.12
N GLY A 148 4.53 -4.56 -14.94
CA GLY A 148 3.89 -3.36 -15.49
C GLY A 148 3.92 -2.14 -14.57
N THR A 149 4.47 -2.25 -13.35
CA THR A 149 4.67 -1.12 -12.43
C THR A 149 6.14 -0.69 -12.36
N PHE A 150 6.46 0.21 -11.44
CA PHE A 150 7.84 0.57 -11.12
C PHE A 150 8.22 0.06 -9.73
N SER A 151 9.50 -0.06 -9.44
CA SER A 151 10.02 -0.34 -8.10
C SER A 151 11.17 0.58 -7.78
N SER A 152 11.38 0.88 -6.49
CA SER A 152 12.56 1.60 -6.03
C SER A 152 13.00 1.12 -4.66
N GLN A 153 14.12 1.63 -4.16
CA GLN A 153 14.56 1.54 -2.77
C GLN A 153 14.29 2.85 -2.01
N GLY A 154 13.26 3.61 -2.41
CA GLY A 154 13.04 4.96 -1.87
C GLY A 154 14.04 6.00 -2.40
N CYS A 155 14.80 5.68 -3.45
CA CYS A 155 15.78 6.57 -4.10
C CYS A 155 15.47 6.73 -5.60
N PHE A 156 15.60 7.94 -6.16
CA PHE A 156 15.45 8.16 -7.61
C PHE A 156 16.38 7.27 -8.46
N ALA A 157 17.63 7.10 -8.03
CA ALA A 157 18.63 6.31 -8.75
C ALA A 157 18.32 4.81 -8.80
N SER A 158 17.37 4.34 -7.97
CA SER A 158 16.97 2.93 -7.90
C SER A 158 15.65 2.63 -8.61
N ILE A 159 15.04 3.64 -9.25
CA ILE A 159 13.76 3.45 -9.95
C ILE A 159 13.99 2.56 -11.17
N VAL A 160 13.26 1.45 -11.22
CA VAL A 160 13.27 0.50 -12.34
C VAL A 160 11.85 0.16 -12.75
N LYS A 161 11.66 -0.19 -14.04
CA LYS A 161 10.38 -0.69 -14.55
C LYS A 161 10.34 -2.21 -14.39
N ASP A 162 9.30 -2.71 -13.74
CA ASP A 162 9.11 -4.12 -13.45
C ASP A 162 8.58 -4.83 -14.69
N GLN A 163 9.39 -5.70 -15.31
CA GLN A 163 8.95 -6.52 -16.44
C GLN A 163 8.14 -7.75 -15.98
N GLU A 164 8.47 -8.27 -14.80
CA GLU A 164 7.90 -9.48 -14.24
C GLU A 164 7.58 -9.28 -12.76
N ASP A 165 6.63 -10.05 -12.25
CA ASP A 165 6.39 -10.15 -10.82
C ASP A 165 7.59 -10.81 -10.13
N CYS A 166 7.95 -10.35 -8.93
CA CYS A 166 8.86 -11.13 -8.09
C CYS A 166 8.17 -12.42 -7.60
N LYS A 167 8.93 -13.41 -7.10
CA LYS A 167 8.38 -14.76 -6.84
C LYS A 167 7.21 -14.77 -5.85
N VAL A 168 7.24 -13.94 -4.79
CA VAL A 168 6.13 -13.84 -3.84
C VAL A 168 4.88 -13.22 -4.48
N VAL A 169 5.04 -12.19 -5.31
CA VAL A 169 3.94 -11.53 -6.03
C VAL A 169 3.33 -12.49 -7.06
N ALA A 170 4.16 -13.20 -7.83
CA ALA A 170 3.71 -14.21 -8.78
C ALA A 170 2.91 -15.33 -8.09
N SER A 171 3.38 -15.79 -6.93
CA SER A 171 2.68 -16.78 -6.12
C SER A 171 1.30 -16.28 -5.68
N LEU A 172 1.22 -15.09 -5.09
CA LEU A 172 -0.05 -14.48 -4.66
C LEU A 172 -1.02 -14.30 -5.84
N ARG A 173 -0.52 -13.81 -6.99
CA ARG A 173 -1.32 -13.63 -8.21
C ARG A 173 -1.89 -14.96 -8.70
N SER A 174 -1.09 -16.03 -8.69
CA SER A 174 -1.55 -17.37 -9.10
C SER A 174 -2.69 -17.91 -8.22
N GLN A 175 -2.78 -17.45 -6.98
CA GLN A 175 -3.86 -17.82 -6.05
C GLN A 175 -5.09 -16.89 -6.15
N GLY A 176 -5.07 -15.90 -7.06
CA GLY A 176 -6.18 -15.00 -7.34
C GLY A 176 -6.15 -13.65 -6.62
N ALA A 177 -5.04 -13.29 -5.96
CA ALA A 177 -4.90 -11.99 -5.30
C ALA A 177 -4.86 -10.83 -6.32
N ILE A 178 -5.40 -9.67 -5.93
CA ILE A 178 -5.41 -8.45 -6.74
C ILE A 178 -4.53 -7.38 -6.09
N PHE A 179 -3.60 -6.83 -6.85
CA PHE A 179 -2.76 -5.71 -6.42
C PHE A 179 -3.33 -4.39 -6.97
N TYR A 180 -3.27 -3.33 -6.17
CA TYR A 180 -3.87 -2.03 -6.52
C TYR A 180 -3.03 -0.83 -6.08
N CYS A 181 -2.00 -1.07 -5.28
CA CYS A 181 -1.06 -0.05 -4.85
C CYS A 181 0.29 -0.67 -4.47
N LYS A 182 1.30 0.20 -4.39
CA LYS A 182 2.55 -0.08 -3.70
C LYS A 182 2.77 0.90 -2.59
N THR A 183 3.30 0.45 -1.45
CA THR A 183 3.42 1.29 -0.26
C THR A 183 4.80 1.90 -0.10
N ASN A 184 4.83 3.12 0.44
CA ASN A 184 6.04 3.88 0.73
C ASN A 184 6.93 3.19 1.78
N GLN A 185 8.23 3.46 1.72
CA GLN A 185 9.30 2.82 2.47
C GLN A 185 10.48 3.81 2.57
N PRO A 186 11.37 3.70 3.57
CA PRO A 186 12.48 4.62 3.72
C PRO A 186 13.51 4.47 2.62
N GLN A 187 14.27 5.55 2.40
CA GLN A 187 15.44 5.54 1.54
C GLN A 187 16.39 4.38 1.91
N SER A 188 16.85 3.64 0.90
CA SER A 188 17.69 2.44 1.01
C SER A 188 17.11 1.24 1.79
N LEU A 189 15.83 1.30 2.20
CA LEU A 189 15.14 0.27 2.99
C LEU A 189 15.65 0.10 4.44
N MET A 190 16.65 0.87 4.86
CA MET A 190 17.43 0.64 6.09
C MET A 190 17.17 1.70 7.18
N HIS A 191 15.90 1.89 7.54
CA HIS A 191 15.53 2.76 8.67
C HIS A 191 14.24 2.28 9.36
N LEU A 192 14.12 2.50 10.68
CA LEU A 192 12.91 2.21 11.48
C LEU A 192 11.94 3.40 11.56
N GLU A 193 12.02 4.28 10.57
CA GLU A 193 11.07 5.34 10.26
C GLU A 193 10.97 5.41 8.74
N THR A 194 9.77 5.56 8.20
CA THR A 194 9.57 5.64 6.75
C THR A 194 9.58 7.10 6.29
N ASP A 195 10.68 7.51 5.66
CA ASP A 195 10.82 8.80 4.95
C ASP A 195 11.65 8.60 3.67
N SER A 196 11.18 9.15 2.55
CA SER A 196 11.77 8.97 1.23
C SER A 196 11.46 10.16 0.31
N HIS A 197 11.84 10.07 -0.96
CA HIS A 197 11.50 11.10 -1.95
C HIS A 197 9.97 11.31 -2.13
N TRP A 198 9.14 10.35 -1.73
CA TRP A 198 7.69 10.53 -1.66
C TRP A 198 7.27 11.44 -0.51
N GLY A 199 8.02 11.41 0.58
CA GLY A 199 7.74 12.10 1.84
C GLY A 199 7.68 11.13 3.03
N ARG A 200 7.59 11.72 4.22
CA ARG A 200 7.48 11.01 5.49
C ARG A 200 6.10 10.37 5.65
N VAL A 201 6.08 9.10 6.04
CA VAL A 201 4.83 8.42 6.41
C VAL A 201 4.42 8.79 7.83
N LEU A 202 3.21 9.33 7.98
CA LEU A 202 2.65 9.73 9.27
C LEU A 202 1.96 8.56 9.97
N ASN A 203 2.04 8.50 11.30
CA ASN A 203 1.33 7.50 12.09
C ASN A 203 -0.18 7.82 12.11
N PRO A 204 -1.06 6.86 11.77
CA PRO A 204 -2.51 7.07 11.72
C PRO A 204 -3.18 7.51 13.02
N TYR A 205 -2.64 7.14 14.18
CA TYR A 205 -3.26 7.44 15.48
C TYR A 205 -2.70 8.72 16.11
N ASN A 206 -1.52 9.17 15.67
CA ASN A 206 -0.92 10.42 16.09
C ASN A 206 0.14 10.89 15.09
N ILE A 207 -0.16 11.90 14.27
CA ILE A 207 0.77 12.41 13.23
C ILE A 207 2.11 12.93 13.78
N HIS A 208 2.21 13.18 15.08
CA HIS A 208 3.45 13.60 15.73
C HIS A 208 4.37 12.42 16.10
N LEU A 209 3.91 11.17 15.93
CA LEU A 209 4.67 9.95 16.15
C LEU A 209 5.09 9.32 14.82
N SER A 210 6.11 8.46 14.87
CA SER A 210 6.56 7.70 13.71
C SER A 210 5.57 6.58 13.37
N ALA A 211 5.35 6.33 12.08
CA ALA A 211 4.67 5.12 11.60
C ALA A 211 5.58 3.87 11.65
N GLY A 212 6.84 4.04 12.06
CA GLY A 212 7.86 3.00 12.05
C GLY A 212 8.41 2.75 10.65
N GLY A 213 9.27 1.75 10.52
CA GLY A 213 9.90 1.39 9.26
C GLY A 213 10.60 0.03 9.34
N SER A 214 11.07 -0.53 8.23
CA SER A 214 11.03 0.07 6.88
C SER A 214 9.72 -0.18 6.12
N THR A 215 8.77 -0.91 6.70
CA THR A 215 7.44 -1.17 6.12
C THR A 215 6.35 -0.26 6.71
N GLY A 216 6.68 1.02 6.95
CA GLY A 216 5.74 1.98 7.55
C GLY A 216 4.55 2.32 6.66
N GLY A 217 4.72 2.33 5.32
CA GLY A 217 3.63 2.55 4.38
C GLY A 217 2.53 1.50 4.48
N GLU A 218 2.88 0.20 4.48
CA GLU A 218 1.92 -0.88 4.73
C GLU A 218 1.21 -0.71 6.07
N ALA A 219 1.98 -0.42 7.13
CA ALA A 219 1.41 -0.33 8.46
C ALA A 219 0.41 0.82 8.60
N ALA A 220 0.74 1.99 8.06
CA ALA A 220 -0.18 3.13 8.04
C ALA A 220 -1.42 2.86 7.16
N LEU A 221 -1.23 2.20 6.01
CA LEU A 221 -2.33 1.86 5.10
C LEU A 221 -3.32 0.87 5.73
N ILE A 222 -2.83 -0.21 6.34
CA ILE A 222 -3.66 -1.23 7.00
C ILE A 222 -4.34 -0.66 8.24
N ALA A 223 -3.66 0.16 9.04
CA ALA A 223 -4.25 0.81 10.21
C ALA A 223 -5.41 1.77 9.84
N LEU A 224 -5.33 2.41 8.67
CA LEU A 224 -6.44 3.19 8.10
C LEU A 224 -7.41 2.35 7.25
N ARG A 225 -7.29 1.01 7.31
CA ARG A 225 -8.15 0.04 6.61
C ARG A 225 -8.17 0.22 5.08
N GLY A 226 -7.15 0.87 4.53
CA GLY A 226 -6.94 1.00 3.10
C GLY A 226 -6.35 -0.26 2.47
N SER A 227 -5.98 -1.25 3.29
CA SER A 227 -5.64 -2.62 2.90
C SER A 227 -6.09 -3.59 3.99
N VAL A 228 -6.38 -4.83 3.60
CA VAL A 228 -6.73 -5.94 4.51
C VAL A 228 -5.55 -6.90 4.72
N MET A 229 -4.58 -6.88 3.80
CA MET A 229 -3.37 -7.70 3.83
C MET A 229 -2.27 -7.01 3.01
N GLY A 230 -1.05 -6.97 3.56
CA GLY A 230 0.10 -6.35 2.92
C GLY A 230 1.33 -7.24 2.96
N ILE A 231 2.23 -7.07 1.99
CA ILE A 231 3.52 -7.77 1.94
C ILE A 231 4.67 -6.80 2.15
N GLY A 232 5.38 -7.01 3.26
CA GLY A 232 6.57 -6.25 3.65
C GLY A 232 7.85 -7.09 3.69
N THR A 233 8.94 -6.46 4.12
CA THR A 233 10.21 -7.14 4.42
C THR A 233 10.68 -6.82 5.83
N ASP A 234 11.29 -7.80 6.50
CA ASP A 234 11.78 -7.70 7.87
C ASP A 234 13.12 -8.41 8.01
N ILE A 235 14.19 -7.61 8.12
CA ILE A 235 15.54 -8.08 8.45
C ILE A 235 15.80 -7.84 9.94
N GLY A 236 15.65 -6.58 10.39
CA GLY A 236 15.92 -6.16 11.76
C GLY A 236 14.69 -5.72 12.56
N GLY A 237 13.46 -6.03 12.11
CA GLY A 237 12.22 -5.54 12.71
C GLY A 237 11.31 -4.78 11.73
N SER A 238 11.65 -4.73 10.45
CA SER A 238 10.99 -3.83 9.49
C SER A 238 9.52 -4.14 9.16
N ILE A 239 8.96 -5.27 9.62
CA ILE A 239 7.50 -5.51 9.66
C ILE A 239 7.02 -5.32 11.10
N ARG A 240 7.67 -5.96 12.07
CA ARG A 240 7.21 -6.00 13.47
C ARG A 240 7.16 -4.61 14.13
N ALA A 241 8.16 -3.77 13.90
CA ALA A 241 8.24 -2.42 14.46
C ALA A 241 7.11 -1.51 13.92
N PRO A 242 6.93 -1.31 12.60
CA PRO A 242 5.83 -0.48 12.11
C PRO A 242 4.46 -1.09 12.45
N SER A 243 4.31 -2.42 12.49
CA SER A 243 3.08 -3.05 12.99
C SER A 243 2.78 -2.67 14.44
N ALA A 244 3.78 -2.68 15.32
CA ALA A 244 3.62 -2.25 16.71
C ALA A 244 3.28 -0.75 16.82
N PHE A 245 3.91 0.10 16.00
CA PHE A 245 3.71 1.55 16.07
C PHE A 245 2.34 1.96 15.55
N CYS A 246 1.83 1.26 14.54
CA CYS A 246 0.51 1.49 13.95
C CYS A 246 -0.56 0.53 14.49
N GLY A 247 -0.31 -0.20 15.58
CA GLY A 247 -1.33 -1.02 16.24
C GLY A 247 -1.99 -2.09 15.37
N ILE A 248 -1.24 -2.73 14.47
CA ILE A 248 -1.73 -3.81 13.60
C ILE A 248 -0.97 -5.12 13.84
N TYR A 249 -1.52 -6.22 13.34
CA TYR A 249 -0.80 -7.49 13.28
C TYR A 249 0.36 -7.42 12.29
N GLY A 250 1.48 -8.06 12.66
CA GLY A 250 2.65 -8.20 11.81
C GLY A 250 3.31 -9.56 12.04
N PHE A 251 3.63 -10.27 10.96
CA PHE A 251 4.24 -11.59 11.04
C PHE A 251 5.52 -11.62 10.22
N LYS A 252 6.62 -12.01 10.87
CA LYS A 252 7.87 -12.36 10.20
C LYS A 252 8.01 -13.87 10.25
N PRO A 253 7.89 -14.59 9.13
CA PRO A 253 8.09 -16.04 9.10
C PRO A 253 9.53 -16.41 9.47
N THR A 254 9.80 -17.70 9.56
CA THR A 254 11.17 -18.22 9.58
C THR A 254 11.93 -17.68 8.37
N SER A 255 13.21 -17.37 8.55
CA SER A 255 14.05 -16.84 7.48
C SER A 255 14.05 -17.79 6.28
N SER A 256 14.06 -17.22 5.07
CA SER A 256 14.04 -17.96 3.80
C SER A 256 12.78 -18.79 3.51
N THR A 257 11.72 -18.69 4.33
CA THR A 257 10.41 -19.30 4.01
C THR A 257 9.76 -18.68 2.78
N LEU A 258 9.90 -17.35 2.60
CA LEU A 258 9.40 -16.64 1.43
C LEU A 258 10.58 -16.22 0.55
N SER A 259 10.47 -16.48 -0.76
CA SER A 259 11.50 -16.09 -1.72
C SER A 259 11.58 -14.57 -1.85
N THR A 260 12.81 -14.05 -1.84
CA THR A 260 13.14 -12.65 -2.13
C THR A 260 13.58 -12.44 -3.59
N GLU A 261 13.53 -13.49 -4.41
CA GLU A 261 13.95 -13.44 -5.81
C GLU A 261 13.05 -12.50 -6.63
N GLY A 262 13.70 -11.62 -7.41
CA GLY A 262 13.02 -10.59 -8.20
C GLY A 262 12.66 -9.32 -7.42
N MET A 263 13.06 -9.18 -6.16
CA MET A 263 12.96 -7.89 -5.43
C MET A 263 14.22 -7.04 -5.65
N ILE A 264 14.10 -5.71 -5.56
CA ILE A 264 15.29 -4.86 -5.51
C ILE A 264 15.96 -5.04 -4.14
N THR A 265 17.14 -5.67 -4.16
CA THR A 265 17.97 -5.86 -2.97
C THR A 265 19.03 -4.78 -2.89
N ALA A 266 19.43 -4.38 -1.68
CA ALA A 266 20.59 -3.51 -1.54
C ALA A 266 21.81 -4.23 -2.14
N PRO A 267 22.73 -3.54 -2.85
CA PRO A 267 23.84 -4.14 -3.60
C PRO A 267 24.84 -4.98 -2.79
N HIS A 268 24.59 -5.21 -1.49
CA HIS A 268 25.43 -6.02 -0.60
C HIS A 268 24.66 -7.15 0.13
N LEU A 269 23.40 -7.42 -0.24
CA LEU A 269 22.54 -8.39 0.47
C LEU A 269 22.19 -9.65 -0.32
N GLN A 270 22.93 -9.98 -1.38
CA GLN A 270 23.00 -11.37 -1.84
C GLN A 270 23.79 -12.17 -0.79
N LEU A 271 23.12 -12.58 0.29
CA LEU A 271 23.63 -13.64 1.14
C LEU A 271 23.61 -14.92 0.30
N SER A 272 24.80 -15.32 -0.15
CA SER A 272 25.11 -16.64 -0.69
C SER A 272 24.66 -17.75 0.24
#